data_AF-A0A1H0WIP3-F1
#
_entry.id   AF-A0A1H0WIP3-F1
#
_cell.length_a   1.000
_cell.length_b   1.000
_cell.length_c   1.000
_cell.angle_alpha   90.00
_cell.angle_beta   90.00
_cell.angle_gamma   90.00
#
_symmetry.space_group_name_H-M   'P 1'
#
loop_
_entity.id
_entity.type
_entity.pdbx_description
1 polymer ?
#
loop_
_entity_poly.entity_id
_entity_poly.type
_entity_poly.pdbx_seq_one_letter_code
_entity_poly.pdbx_strand_id
1 'polypeptide(L)'
;MKFDVFTNSEDYFEEDKKYKFGITTDGKEILDNEKETVLIAYDYIDIDITDYCFDQSCLDGDDAYHYFFTLKEFSKLTTKKLTTELHHEYHFHIYSKPNSKLISLVEKISGTSFTPETQPLIGQFALYTEENASRSSGTKSPRIYFIIGKNAVMHILFYDPFHEINPGKPE
;
A
#
# COMPACT_ATOMS: atom_id res chain seq x y z
N MET A 1 10.98 6.39 -41.98
CA MET A 1 11.00 5.17 -41.16
C MET A 1 9.65 5.08 -40.48
N LYS A 2 8.78 4.17 -40.92
CA LYS A 2 7.52 3.89 -40.21
C LYS A 2 7.86 2.83 -39.17
N PHE A 3 7.61 3.13 -37.90
CA PHE A 3 7.64 2.12 -36.87
C PHE A 3 6.28 1.44 -36.87
N ASP A 4 6.22 0.24 -37.45
CA ASP A 4 5.13 -0.69 -37.20
C ASP A 4 5.37 -1.27 -35.79
N VAL A 5 4.68 -0.71 -34.79
CA VAL A 5 4.58 -1.31 -33.47
C VAL A 5 3.12 -1.69 -33.26
N PHE A 6 2.73 -2.82 -33.82
CA PHE A 6 1.62 -3.61 -33.31
C PHE A 6 2.24 -4.87 -32.68
N THR A 7 2.72 -4.71 -31.46
CA THR A 7 2.88 -5.81 -30.52
C THR A 7 1.75 -5.68 -29.51
N ASN A 8 0.96 -6.74 -29.37
CA ASN A 8 -0.24 -6.83 -28.53
C ASN A 8 -0.08 -6.07 -27.21
N SER A 9 -0.88 -5.02 -27.02
CA SER A 9 -0.87 -4.23 -25.80
C SER A 9 -1.18 -5.07 -24.56
N GLU A 10 -2.00 -6.10 -24.72
CA GLU A 10 -2.42 -7.00 -23.62
C GLU A 10 -1.25 -7.78 -23.00
N ASP A 11 -0.32 -8.29 -23.81
CA ASP A 11 0.86 -9.02 -23.31
C ASP A 11 1.80 -8.11 -22.50
N TYR A 12 1.95 -6.84 -22.93
CA TYR A 12 2.71 -5.83 -22.20
C TYR A 12 2.06 -5.47 -20.85
N PHE A 13 0.73 -5.35 -20.82
CA PHE A 13 -0.01 -5.07 -19.58
C PHE A 13 0.06 -6.22 -18.58
N GLU A 14 0.04 -7.47 -19.03
CA GLU A 14 0.18 -8.63 -18.14
C GLU A 14 1.59 -8.78 -17.57
N GLU A 15 2.63 -8.55 -18.36
CA GLU A 15 4.00 -8.53 -17.84
C GLU A 15 4.19 -7.39 -16.83
N ASP A 16 3.76 -6.17 -17.15
CA ASP A 16 3.85 -5.01 -16.25
C ASP A 16 3.14 -5.25 -14.91
N LYS A 17 1.98 -5.92 -14.92
CA LYS A 17 1.28 -6.36 -13.70
C LYS A 17 2.12 -7.33 -12.87
N LYS A 18 2.75 -8.34 -13.48
CA LYS A 18 3.65 -9.28 -12.77
C LYS A 18 4.85 -8.57 -12.16
N TYR A 19 5.42 -7.58 -12.86
CA TYR A 19 6.54 -6.77 -12.36
C TYR A 19 6.13 -5.86 -11.19
N LYS A 20 4.94 -5.27 -11.24
CA LYS A 20 4.44 -4.32 -10.25
C LYS A 20 3.98 -4.95 -8.94
N PHE A 21 3.28 -6.09 -9.00
CA PHE A 21 2.75 -6.73 -7.80
C PHE A 21 3.76 -7.58 -7.04
N GLY A 22 5.01 -7.68 -7.51
CA GLY A 22 6.03 -8.48 -6.84
C GLY A 22 5.57 -9.92 -6.63
N ILE A 23 4.86 -10.50 -7.62
CA ILE A 23 4.34 -11.87 -7.55
C ILE A 23 5.53 -12.82 -7.43
N THR A 24 5.88 -13.14 -6.19
CA THR A 24 6.87 -14.14 -5.85
C THR A 24 6.20 -15.03 -4.84
N THR A 25 6.09 -16.30 -5.21
CA THR A 25 5.33 -17.37 -4.55
C THR A 25 5.72 -17.64 -3.09
N ASP A 26 6.67 -16.90 -2.55
CA ASP A 26 7.30 -17.11 -1.26
C ASP A 26 7.76 -15.82 -0.55
N GLY A 27 7.49 -14.62 -1.11
CA GLY A 27 7.88 -13.33 -0.51
C GLY A 27 9.39 -13.15 -0.27
N LYS A 28 10.22 -14.07 -0.78
CA LYS A 28 11.66 -14.13 -0.51
C LYS A 28 12.46 -13.14 -1.36
N GLU A 29 12.08 -12.89 -2.60
CA GLU A 29 12.86 -11.97 -3.47
C GLU A 29 12.64 -10.49 -3.14
N ILE A 30 11.53 -10.13 -2.47
CA ILE A 30 11.31 -8.74 -2.01
C ILE A 30 12.32 -8.39 -0.89
N LEU A 31 12.80 -9.38 -0.15
CA LEU A 31 13.85 -9.25 0.87
C LEU A 31 15.28 -9.28 0.30
N ASP A 32 15.48 -9.67 -0.96
CA ASP A 32 16.82 -9.60 -1.56
C ASP A 32 17.31 -8.15 -1.78
N ASN A 33 16.39 -7.18 -1.69
CA ASN A 33 16.66 -5.74 -1.75
C ASN A 33 16.65 -5.07 -0.36
N GLU A 34 16.93 -5.82 0.72
CA GLU A 34 16.99 -5.33 2.12
C GLU A 34 17.86 -4.06 2.32
N LYS A 35 18.80 -3.83 1.41
CA LYS A 35 19.76 -2.73 1.43
C LYS A 35 19.35 -1.52 0.59
N GLU A 36 18.34 -1.67 -0.26
CA GLU A 36 17.84 -0.59 -1.12
C GLU A 36 16.85 0.29 -0.36
N THR A 37 16.90 1.59 -0.64
CA THR A 37 15.90 2.55 -0.16
C THR A 37 14.59 2.36 -0.90
N VAL A 38 13.47 2.55 -0.19
CA VAL A 38 12.15 2.42 -0.82
C VAL A 38 11.89 3.56 -1.80
N LEU A 39 11.36 3.20 -2.97
CA LEU A 39 10.81 4.14 -3.95
C LEU A 39 9.29 4.20 -3.80
N ILE A 40 8.71 5.40 -3.80
CA ILE A 40 7.25 5.55 -3.69
C ILE A 40 6.63 5.63 -5.09
N ALA A 41 5.62 4.80 -5.33
CA ALA A 41 4.83 4.80 -6.55
C ALA A 41 3.34 5.03 -6.26
N TYR A 42 2.67 5.63 -7.24
CA TYR A 42 1.30 6.13 -7.14
C TYR A 42 0.38 5.59 -8.25
N ASP A 43 0.83 4.61 -9.01
CA ASP A 43 0.07 3.99 -10.10
C ASP A 43 -1.15 3.17 -9.64
N TYR A 44 -1.22 2.81 -8.35
CA TYR A 44 -2.37 2.12 -7.73
C TYR A 44 -3.07 2.94 -6.65
N ILE A 45 -2.79 4.24 -6.57
CA ILE A 45 -3.49 5.08 -5.59
C ILE A 45 -4.99 5.12 -5.90
N ASP A 46 -5.80 4.82 -4.90
CA ASP A 46 -7.24 4.92 -5.02
C ASP A 46 -7.68 6.38 -4.84
N ILE A 47 -8.07 7.03 -5.93
CA ILE A 47 -8.54 8.42 -5.89
C ILE A 47 -10.04 8.47 -5.62
N ASP A 48 -10.85 7.64 -6.26
CA ASP A 48 -12.32 7.73 -6.26
C ASP A 48 -13.06 6.39 -6.44
N ILE A 49 -12.39 5.25 -6.27
CA ILE A 49 -12.94 3.92 -6.59
C ILE A 49 -13.58 3.27 -5.36
N THR A 50 -12.99 3.40 -4.17
CA THR A 50 -13.48 2.78 -2.94
C THR A 50 -13.86 3.82 -1.88
N ASP A 51 -14.54 3.37 -0.82
CA ASP A 51 -14.85 4.20 0.35
C ASP A 51 -13.59 4.59 1.16
N TYR A 52 -12.42 4.08 0.76
CA TYR A 52 -11.10 4.32 1.37
C TYR A 52 -10.15 5.07 0.41
N CYS A 53 -10.72 5.81 -0.52
CA CYS A 53 -9.97 6.58 -1.50
C CYS A 53 -9.42 7.90 -0.92
N PHE A 54 -8.56 8.58 -1.67
CA PHE A 54 -7.98 9.86 -1.24
C PHE A 54 -8.91 11.06 -1.50
N ASP A 55 -9.96 10.94 -2.33
CA ASP A 55 -11.02 11.96 -2.49
C ASP A 55 -12.09 11.86 -1.39
N GLN A 56 -11.65 11.75 -0.13
CA GLN A 56 -12.54 11.77 1.02
C GLN A 56 -12.60 13.19 1.61
N SER A 57 -13.82 13.68 1.84
CA SER A 57 -14.04 15.01 2.46
C SER A 57 -13.41 15.19 3.85
N CYS A 58 -13.05 14.10 4.54
CA CYS A 58 -12.39 14.13 5.85
C CYS A 58 -10.85 14.17 5.78
N LEU A 59 -10.26 14.02 4.58
CA LEU A 59 -8.83 14.22 4.35
C LEU A 59 -8.53 15.72 4.44
N ASP A 60 -7.68 16.11 5.40
CA ASP A 60 -7.36 17.51 5.66
C ASP A 60 -5.86 17.83 5.55
N GLY A 61 -5.50 19.07 5.88
CA GLY A 61 -4.12 19.55 5.80
C GLY A 61 -3.17 18.85 6.78
N ASP A 62 -3.66 18.40 7.93
CA ASP A 62 -2.85 17.68 8.92
C ASP A 62 -2.54 16.28 8.41
N ASP A 63 -3.52 15.58 7.83
CA ASP A 63 -3.28 14.30 7.17
C ASP A 63 -2.26 14.43 6.04
N ALA A 64 -2.41 15.44 5.18
CA ALA A 64 -1.50 15.67 4.07
C ALA A 64 -0.08 15.97 4.57
N TYR A 65 0.06 16.78 5.62
CA TYR A 65 1.35 17.05 6.25
C TYR A 65 2.01 15.75 6.75
N HIS A 66 1.28 14.97 7.56
CA HIS A 66 1.80 13.73 8.12
C HIS A 66 2.12 12.71 7.02
N TYR A 67 1.31 12.63 5.98
CA TYR A 67 1.56 11.78 4.82
C TYR A 67 2.91 12.08 4.16
N PHE A 68 3.13 13.33 3.75
CA PHE A 68 4.39 13.71 3.09
C PHE A 68 5.59 13.67 4.05
N PHE A 69 5.40 13.98 5.33
CA PHE A 69 6.44 13.86 6.35
C PHE A 69 6.88 12.41 6.50
N THR A 70 5.95 11.49 6.69
CA THR A 70 6.24 10.05 6.85
C THR A 70 6.93 9.49 5.62
N LEU A 71 6.46 9.81 4.41
CA LEU A 71 7.11 9.32 3.18
C LEU A 71 8.52 9.89 2.99
N LYS A 72 8.75 11.14 3.37
CA LYS A 72 10.10 11.73 3.39
C LYS A 72 11.02 10.95 4.34
N GLU A 73 10.56 10.57 5.53
CA GLU A 73 11.38 9.77 6.44
C GLU A 73 11.60 8.34 5.91
N PHE A 74 10.59 7.71 5.33
CA PHE A 74 10.70 6.38 4.75
C PHE A 74 11.67 6.33 3.57
N SER A 75 11.71 7.38 2.74
CA SER A 75 12.61 7.47 1.57
C SER A 75 14.10 7.44 1.92
N LYS A 76 14.47 7.65 3.19
CA LYS A 76 15.86 7.61 3.68
C LYS A 76 16.25 6.23 4.21
N LEU A 77 15.29 5.32 4.34
CA LEU A 77 15.45 4.05 5.01
C LEU A 77 15.44 2.91 4.00
N THR A 78 16.21 1.88 4.31
CA THR A 78 16.16 0.64 3.53
C THR A 78 14.91 -0.15 3.90
N THR A 79 14.46 -1.03 3.00
CA THR A 79 13.33 -1.96 3.27
C THR A 79 13.52 -2.77 4.56
N LYS A 80 14.76 -3.18 4.86
CA LYS A 80 15.08 -3.84 6.14
C LYS A 80 14.75 -2.95 7.33
N LYS A 81 15.23 -1.70 7.32
CA LYS A 81 14.99 -0.77 8.43
C LYS A 81 13.51 -0.43 8.58
N LEU A 82 12.79 -0.25 7.49
CA LEU A 82 11.35 -0.04 7.51
C LEU A 82 10.62 -1.17 8.21
N THR A 83 10.97 -2.42 7.90
CA THR A 83 10.30 -3.59 8.46
C THR A 83 10.72 -3.92 9.90
N THR A 84 11.92 -3.50 10.35
CA THR A 84 12.42 -3.81 11.70
C THR A 84 12.35 -2.65 12.69
N GLU A 85 12.62 -1.41 12.28
CA GLU A 85 12.77 -0.26 13.17
C GLU A 85 11.47 0.54 13.34
N LEU A 86 10.62 0.60 12.31
CA LEU A 86 9.44 1.50 12.29
C LEU A 86 8.12 0.84 12.71
N HIS A 87 8.18 -0.43 13.12
CA HIS A 87 7.00 -1.20 13.52
C HIS A 87 6.21 -0.52 14.65
N HIS A 88 6.91 0.09 15.61
CA HIS A 88 6.27 0.72 16.77
C HIS A 88 5.94 2.20 16.55
N GLU A 89 6.83 2.97 15.91
CA GLU A 89 6.65 4.41 15.76
C GLU A 89 5.57 4.77 14.73
N TYR A 90 5.54 4.05 13.60
CA TYR A 90 4.62 4.33 12.50
C TYR A 90 3.54 3.27 12.34
N HIS A 91 3.39 2.34 13.30
CA HIS A 91 2.55 1.15 13.12
C HIS A 91 2.79 0.50 11.75
N PHE A 92 4.07 0.42 11.35
CA PHE A 92 4.45 -0.12 10.05
C PHE A 92 4.33 -1.65 10.11
N HIS A 93 3.34 -2.19 9.39
CA HIS A 93 3.05 -3.62 9.41
C HIS A 93 2.96 -4.15 7.99
N ILE A 94 3.57 -5.31 7.74
CA ILE A 94 3.31 -6.13 6.56
C ILE A 94 2.46 -7.32 7.00
N TYR A 95 1.34 -7.53 6.32
CA TYR A 95 0.41 -8.59 6.67
C TYR A 95 0.86 -9.92 6.10
N SER A 96 1.21 -10.87 6.98
CA SER A 96 1.43 -12.26 6.57
C SER A 96 0.15 -12.95 6.09
N LYS A 97 -1.01 -12.50 6.59
CA LYS A 97 -2.35 -12.97 6.22
C LYS A 97 -3.32 -11.77 6.24
N PRO A 98 -3.41 -10.97 5.16
CA PRO A 98 -4.37 -9.89 5.08
C PRO A 98 -5.80 -10.43 5.11
N ASN A 99 -6.73 -9.64 5.64
CA ASN A 99 -8.14 -10.02 5.70
C ASN A 99 -8.78 -9.98 4.29
N SER A 100 -9.89 -10.69 4.11
CA SER A 100 -10.57 -10.80 2.80
C SER A 100 -11.07 -9.46 2.26
N LYS A 101 -11.44 -8.52 3.14
CA LYS A 101 -11.88 -7.17 2.75
C LYS A 101 -10.73 -6.40 2.10
N LEU A 102 -9.55 -6.40 2.72
CA LEU A 102 -8.35 -5.76 2.19
C LEU A 102 -7.96 -6.37 0.84
N ILE A 103 -7.95 -7.71 0.72
CA ILE A 103 -7.68 -8.37 -0.56
C ILE A 103 -8.67 -7.90 -1.63
N SER A 104 -9.98 -7.93 -1.34
CA SER A 104 -11.02 -7.52 -2.30
C SER A 104 -10.87 -6.06 -2.76
N LEU A 105 -10.45 -5.16 -1.86
CA LEU A 105 -10.19 -3.76 -2.20
C LEU A 105 -8.99 -3.65 -3.16
N VAL A 106 -7.89 -4.36 -2.89
CA VAL A 106 -6.72 -4.38 -3.78
C VAL A 106 -7.09 -4.93 -5.15
N GLU A 107 -7.84 -6.03 -5.22
CA GLU A 107 -8.30 -6.61 -6.49
C GLU A 107 -9.13 -5.61 -7.30
N LYS A 108 -9.97 -4.82 -6.62
CA LYS A 108 -10.82 -3.81 -7.26
C LYS A 108 -10.01 -2.70 -7.93
N ILE A 109 -8.98 -2.18 -7.28
CA ILE A 109 -8.14 -1.09 -7.86
C ILE A 109 -7.09 -1.60 -8.83
N SER A 110 -6.61 -2.84 -8.66
CA SER A 110 -5.61 -3.46 -9.56
C SER A 110 -6.21 -4.11 -10.80
N GLY A 111 -7.52 -4.36 -10.80
CA GLY A 111 -8.20 -5.14 -11.83
C GLY A 111 -7.62 -6.55 -12.00
N THR A 112 -7.12 -7.14 -10.90
CA THR A 112 -6.43 -8.43 -10.90
C THR A 112 -6.90 -9.24 -9.69
N SER A 113 -7.36 -10.47 -9.91
CA SER A 113 -7.68 -11.40 -8.82
C SER A 113 -6.43 -12.12 -8.35
N PHE A 114 -6.30 -12.33 -7.05
CA PHE A 114 -5.15 -13.00 -6.44
C PHE A 114 -5.52 -14.37 -5.90
N THR A 115 -4.60 -15.32 -6.04
CA THR A 115 -4.62 -16.58 -5.26
C THR A 115 -3.68 -16.44 -4.06
N PRO A 116 -3.74 -17.34 -3.07
CA PRO A 116 -2.78 -17.34 -1.96
C PRO A 116 -1.31 -17.33 -2.41
N GLU A 117 -1.01 -17.92 -3.57
CA GLU A 117 0.33 -18.01 -4.15
C GLU A 117 0.74 -16.76 -4.92
N THR A 118 -0.21 -15.93 -5.37
CA THR A 118 0.05 -14.74 -6.17
C THR A 118 -0.28 -13.44 -5.45
N GLN A 119 -0.62 -13.52 -4.16
CA GLN A 119 -1.02 -12.38 -3.37
C GLN A 119 0.16 -11.45 -3.11
N PRO A 120 0.02 -10.14 -3.35
CA PRO A 120 1.11 -9.20 -3.07
C PRO A 120 1.37 -9.05 -1.58
N LEU A 121 2.57 -8.58 -1.22
CA LEU A 121 2.89 -8.17 0.15
C LEU A 121 2.19 -6.85 0.45
N ILE A 122 1.04 -6.95 1.13
CA ILE A 122 0.24 -5.80 1.53
C ILE A 122 0.67 -5.37 2.94
N GLY A 123 0.86 -4.07 3.13
CA GLY A 123 1.15 -3.49 4.42
C GLY A 123 0.36 -2.22 4.70
N GLN A 124 0.59 -1.66 5.88
CA GLN A 124 0.09 -0.36 6.27
C GLN A 124 1.11 0.42 7.10
N PHE A 125 0.90 1.73 7.19
CA PHE A 125 1.50 2.59 8.21
C PHE A 125 0.49 3.63 8.69
N ALA A 126 0.69 4.12 9.91
CA ALA A 126 -0.05 5.20 10.53
C ALA A 126 0.50 6.56 10.12
N LEU A 127 -0.40 7.53 9.91
CA LEU A 127 -0.03 8.95 9.86
C LEU A 127 0.14 9.52 11.27
N TYR A 128 -0.81 9.20 12.13
CA TYR A 128 -0.84 9.43 13.56
C TYR A 128 -1.83 8.43 14.18
N THR A 129 -1.85 8.34 15.50
CA THR A 129 -2.72 7.40 16.23
C THR A 129 -3.51 8.13 17.29
N GLU A 130 -4.83 8.07 17.17
CA GLU A 130 -5.78 8.47 18.21
C GLU A 130 -6.45 7.24 18.83
N GLU A 131 -6.74 7.33 20.12
CA GLU A 131 -7.57 6.35 20.82
C GLU A 131 -9.03 6.53 20.39
N ASN A 132 -9.75 5.43 20.16
CA ASN A 132 -11.17 5.43 19.80
C ASN A 132 -11.49 6.08 18.44
N ALA A 133 -10.65 5.82 17.43
CA ALA A 133 -10.92 6.22 16.05
C ALA A 133 -12.34 5.78 15.62
N SER A 134 -13.13 6.72 15.12
CA SER A 134 -14.51 6.45 14.71
C SER A 134 -15.01 7.49 13.74
N ARG A 135 -15.63 7.01 12.65
CA ARG A 135 -16.34 7.85 11.69
C ARG A 135 -17.50 8.61 12.33
N SER A 136 -18.16 8.04 13.34
CA SER A 136 -19.32 8.66 14.00
C SER A 136 -18.95 9.85 14.89
N SER A 137 -17.78 9.83 15.53
CA SER A 137 -17.26 10.95 16.31
C SER A 137 -16.41 11.91 15.50
N GLY A 138 -15.99 11.51 14.29
CA GLY A 138 -15.03 12.24 13.47
C GLY A 138 -13.58 12.10 13.95
N THR A 139 -13.32 11.27 14.97
CA THR A 139 -11.97 11.01 15.48
C THR A 139 -11.21 10.14 14.48
N LYS A 140 -10.21 10.71 13.81
CA LYS A 140 -9.38 10.00 12.83
C LYS A 140 -8.18 9.34 13.50
N SER A 141 -7.75 8.23 12.93
CA SER A 141 -6.46 7.59 13.21
C SER A 141 -5.94 7.03 11.89
N PRO A 142 -5.49 7.85 10.93
CA PRO A 142 -5.40 7.40 9.55
C PRO A 142 -4.36 6.29 9.33
N ARG A 143 -4.72 5.33 8.48
CA ARG A 143 -3.83 4.28 7.98
C ARG A 143 -3.69 4.40 6.47
N ILE A 144 -2.45 4.37 5.99
CA ILE A 144 -2.13 4.29 4.58
C ILE A 144 -1.79 2.84 4.28
N TYR A 145 -2.49 2.26 3.31
CA TYR A 145 -2.19 0.92 2.83
C TYR A 145 -1.29 0.98 1.60
N PHE A 146 -0.41 0.00 1.48
CA PHE A 146 0.53 -0.10 0.38
C PHE A 146 0.79 -1.56 -0.03
N ILE A 147 1.34 -1.75 -1.22
CA ILE A 147 1.98 -2.99 -1.65
C ILE A 147 3.47 -2.76 -1.83
N ILE A 148 4.28 -3.74 -1.44
CA ILE A 148 5.70 -3.76 -1.81
C ILE A 148 5.85 -4.60 -3.07
N GLY A 149 6.21 -3.94 -4.16
CA GLY A 149 6.55 -4.55 -5.43
C GLY A 149 8.04 -4.92 -5.52
N LYS A 150 8.46 -5.28 -6.73
CA LYS A 150 9.87 -5.57 -7.03
C LYS A 150 10.75 -4.33 -6.78
N ASN A 151 12.04 -4.55 -6.48
CA ASN A 151 13.04 -3.49 -6.30
C ASN A 151 12.67 -2.45 -5.21
N ALA A 152 12.05 -2.89 -4.11
CA ALA A 152 11.68 -2.01 -3.00
C ALA A 152 10.71 -0.87 -3.39
N VAL A 153 9.90 -1.05 -4.43
CA VAL A 153 8.87 -0.06 -4.79
C VAL A 153 7.66 -0.24 -3.88
N MET A 154 7.29 0.82 -3.15
CA MET A 154 6.09 0.89 -2.33
C MET A 154 4.99 1.60 -3.11
N HIS A 155 3.99 0.84 -3.53
CA HIS A 155 2.82 1.33 -4.22
C HIS A 155 1.75 1.73 -3.21
N ILE A 156 1.43 3.02 -3.12
CA ILE A 156 0.39 3.55 -2.24
C ILE A 156 -0.98 3.16 -2.78
N LEU A 157 -1.88 2.71 -1.91
CA LEU A 157 -3.20 2.19 -2.27
C LEU A 157 -4.33 3.03 -1.68
N PHE A 158 -4.54 2.96 -0.37
CA PHE A 158 -5.75 3.45 0.29
C PHE A 158 -5.43 4.40 1.43
N TYR A 159 -6.37 5.29 1.70
CA TYR A 159 -6.44 6.13 2.90
C TYR A 159 -7.63 5.68 3.75
N ASP A 160 -7.35 5.03 4.88
CA ASP A 160 -8.36 4.56 5.85
C ASP A 160 -8.32 5.45 7.11
N PRO A 161 -9.11 6.53 7.16
CA PRO A 161 -9.09 7.49 8.25
C PRO A 161 -9.55 6.92 9.60
N PHE A 162 -10.31 5.82 9.59
CA PHE A 162 -11.06 5.35 10.77
C PHE A 162 -10.83 3.87 11.12
N HIS A 163 -9.79 3.24 10.58
CA HIS A 163 -9.43 1.81 10.79
C HIS A 163 -10.53 0.84 10.37
N GLU A 164 -11.32 1.15 9.36
CA GLU A 164 -12.47 0.34 8.98
C GLU A 164 -12.08 -0.84 8.07
N ILE A 165 -10.93 -0.79 7.39
CA ILE A 165 -10.44 -1.91 6.57
C ILE A 165 -9.99 -3.06 7.45
N ASN A 166 -9.30 -2.75 8.54
CA ASN A 166 -8.79 -3.71 9.49
C ASN A 166 -8.98 -3.18 10.92
N PRO A 167 -10.22 -3.21 11.43
CA PRO A 167 -10.49 -2.74 12.78
C PRO A 167 -9.66 -3.57 13.74
N GLY A 168 -8.86 -2.91 14.58
CA GLY A 168 -8.23 -3.56 15.71
C GLY A 168 -9.28 -4.34 16.49
N LYS A 169 -8.90 -5.46 17.12
CA LYS A 169 -9.84 -6.08 18.06
C LYS A 169 -10.24 -5.00 19.07
N PRO A 170 -11.53 -4.82 19.38
CA PRO A 170 -11.88 -4.13 20.60
C PRO A 170 -11.16 -4.86 21.74
N GLU A 171 -10.40 -4.13 22.54
CA GLU A 171 -9.76 -4.66 23.74
C GLU A 171 -10.79 -5.30 24.68
#